data_AF-A0A4D4KJI6-F1
#
_entry.id   AF-A0A4D4KJI6-F1
#
_cell.length_a   1.000
_cell.length_b   1.000
_cell.length_c   1.000
_cell.angle_alpha   90.00
_cell.angle_beta   90.00
_cell.angle_gamma   90.00
#
_symmetry.space_group_name_H-M   'P 1'
#
loop_
_entity.id
_entity.type
_entity.pdbx_description
1 polymer ?
#
loop_
_entity_poly.entity_id
_entity_poly.type
_entity_poly.pdbx_seq_one_letter_code
_entity_poly.pdbx_strand_id
1 'polypeptide(L)'
;MTSAETITTLTFEQIITRYAEKVAVAADETPATDLDELISQLEIASENLAGAGIDSDDVDAAATLLAEARTSDGDEQQVLLNKAGRRLLNVSGFLDDYELML
;
A
#
# COMPACT_ATOMS: atom_id res chain seq x y z
N MET A 1 33.67 -7.25 -11.50
CA MET A 1 32.85 -6.05 -11.73
C MET A 1 31.63 -6.18 -10.86
N THR A 2 31.60 -5.46 -9.76
CA THR A 2 30.47 -5.46 -8.81
C THR A 2 29.36 -4.65 -9.46
N SER A 3 28.30 -5.31 -9.91
CA SER A 3 27.09 -4.60 -10.34
C SER A 3 26.57 -3.84 -9.13
N ALA A 4 26.58 -2.51 -9.21
CA ALA A 4 25.85 -1.69 -8.26
C ALA A 4 24.37 -2.01 -8.48
N GLU A 5 23.80 -2.82 -7.58
CA GLU A 5 22.36 -2.98 -7.46
C GLU A 5 21.81 -1.59 -7.21
N THR A 6 21.20 -0.99 -8.23
CA THR A 6 20.56 0.32 -8.09
C THR A 6 19.43 0.09 -7.11
N ILE A 7 19.59 0.52 -5.86
CA ILE A 7 18.50 0.55 -4.89
C ILE A 7 17.53 1.57 -5.46
N THR A 8 16.50 1.09 -6.17
CA THR A 8 15.43 1.94 -6.66
C THR A 8 14.71 2.49 -5.43
N THR A 9 15.01 3.73 -5.09
CA THR A 9 14.35 4.51 -4.05
C THR A 9 12.85 4.53 -4.36
N LEU A 10 12.06 3.88 -3.51
CA LEU A 10 10.60 3.87 -3.64
C LEU A 10 10.04 5.26 -3.33
N THR A 11 9.17 5.79 -4.17
CA THR A 11 8.49 7.09 -3.97
C THR A 11 6.99 6.91 -3.73
N PHE A 12 6.32 7.95 -3.20
CA PHE A 12 4.85 7.95 -3.08
C PHE A 12 4.15 7.72 -4.43
N GLU A 13 4.60 8.41 -5.47
CA GLU A 13 4.04 8.28 -6.83
C GLU A 13 4.15 6.84 -7.35
N GLN A 14 5.27 6.16 -7.09
CA GLN A 14 5.45 4.76 -7.46
C GLN A 14 4.54 3.82 -6.67
N ILE A 15 4.27 4.12 -5.39
CA ILE A 15 3.31 3.36 -4.59
C ILE A 15 1.90 3.53 -5.15
N ILE A 16 1.46 4.77 -5.38
CA ILE A 16 0.13 5.08 -5.93
C ILE A 16 -0.05 4.39 -7.28
N THR A 17 0.88 4.61 -8.21
CA THR A 17 0.83 4.01 -9.56
C THR A 17 0.73 2.49 -9.52
N ARG A 18 1.34 1.84 -8.52
CA ARG A 18 1.40 0.38 -8.45
C ARG A 18 0.20 -0.26 -7.76
N TYR A 19 -0.40 0.42 -6.79
CA TYR A 19 -1.37 -0.20 -5.89
C TYR A 19 -2.77 0.44 -5.91
N ALA A 20 -2.93 1.67 -6.42
CA ALA A 20 -4.20 2.39 -6.37
C ALA A 20 -5.37 1.63 -7.01
N GLU A 21 -5.15 0.97 -8.15
CA GLU A 21 -6.21 0.19 -8.83
C GLU A 21 -6.72 -0.97 -7.97
N LYS A 22 -5.80 -1.78 -7.42
CA LYS A 22 -6.17 -2.95 -6.61
C LYS A 22 -6.79 -2.57 -5.28
N VAL A 23 -6.24 -1.55 -4.62
CA VAL A 23 -6.77 -1.06 -3.34
C VAL A 23 -8.18 -0.50 -3.56
N ALA A 24 -8.42 0.22 -4.65
CA ALA A 24 -9.73 0.77 -4.97
C ALA A 24 -10.80 -0.31 -5.20
N VAL A 25 -10.45 -1.46 -5.79
CA VAL A 25 -11.37 -2.60 -5.90
C VAL A 25 -11.78 -3.09 -4.51
N ALA A 26 -10.82 -3.30 -3.61
CA ALA A 26 -11.14 -3.76 -2.24
C ALA A 26 -11.85 -2.69 -1.41
N ALA A 27 -11.64 -1.41 -1.69
CA ALA A 27 -12.31 -0.29 -1.04
C ALA A 27 -13.71 0.03 -1.63
N ASP A 28 -14.08 -0.57 -2.78
CA ASP A 28 -15.25 -0.18 -3.59
C ASP A 28 -15.24 1.32 -3.97
N GLU A 29 -14.08 1.82 -4.38
CA GLU A 29 -13.86 3.22 -4.77
C GLU A 29 -13.20 3.35 -6.16
N THR A 30 -13.00 4.59 -6.62
CA THR A 30 -12.16 4.88 -7.80
C THR A 30 -10.68 4.92 -7.41
N PRO A 31 -9.74 4.51 -8.29
CA PRO A 31 -8.30 4.53 -7.97
C PRO A 31 -7.81 5.87 -7.42
N ALA A 32 -7.15 5.84 -6.27
CA ALA A 32 -6.49 7.00 -5.68
C ALA A 32 -5.51 7.67 -6.64
N THR A 33 -5.52 9.01 -6.65
CA THR A 33 -4.63 9.84 -7.47
C THR A 33 -3.55 10.53 -6.62
N ASP A 34 -3.74 10.57 -5.31
CA ASP A 34 -2.76 11.06 -4.36
C ASP A 34 -2.59 10.11 -3.15
N LEU A 35 -1.64 10.48 -2.27
CA LEU A 35 -1.29 9.65 -1.12
C LEU A 35 -2.38 9.63 -0.05
N ASP A 36 -3.10 10.73 0.13
CA ASP A 36 -4.11 10.85 1.18
C ASP A 36 -5.34 10.01 0.82
N GLU A 37 -5.73 10.06 -0.45
CA GLU A 37 -6.74 9.16 -1.03
C GLU A 37 -6.32 7.70 -0.87
N LEU A 38 -5.07 7.36 -1.19
CA LEU A 38 -4.60 5.97 -1.06
C LEU A 38 -4.62 5.47 0.39
N ILE A 39 -4.21 6.31 1.36
CA ILE A 39 -4.24 5.94 2.77
C ILE A 39 -5.69 5.69 3.22
N SER A 40 -6.61 6.58 2.87
CA SER A 40 -8.04 6.42 3.17
C SER A 40 -8.60 5.13 2.57
N GLN A 41 -8.22 4.81 1.34
CA GLN A 41 -8.67 3.59 0.68
C GLN A 41 -8.09 2.32 1.31
N LEU A 42 -6.86 2.35 1.82
CA LEU A 42 -6.29 1.21 2.54
C LEU A 42 -7.06 0.94 3.84
N GLU A 43 -7.49 1.97 4.56
CA GLU A 43 -8.33 1.81 5.76
C GLU A 43 -9.68 1.16 5.40
N ILE A 44 -10.36 1.63 4.36
CA ILE A 44 -11.63 1.05 3.88
C ILE A 44 -11.43 -0.39 3.38
N ALA A 45 -10.39 -0.63 2.58
CA ALA A 45 -10.05 -1.95 2.08
C ALA A 45 -9.80 -2.93 3.22
N SER A 46 -9.13 -2.50 4.30
CA SER A 46 -8.91 -3.32 5.49
C SER A 46 -10.23 -3.74 6.15
N GLU A 47 -11.17 -2.80 6.33
CA GLU A 47 -12.50 -3.09 6.88
C GLU A 47 -13.27 -4.09 6.01
N ASN A 48 -13.23 -3.93 4.70
CA ASN A 48 -13.90 -4.81 3.74
C ASN A 48 -13.28 -6.22 3.71
N LEU A 49 -11.95 -6.31 3.73
CA LEU A 49 -11.23 -7.59 3.82
C LEU A 49 -11.56 -8.33 5.12
N ALA A 50 -11.52 -7.62 6.25
CA ALA A 50 -11.90 -8.17 7.54
C ALA A 50 -13.36 -8.65 7.57
N GLY A 51 -14.27 -7.90 6.93
CA GLY A 51 -15.67 -8.29 6.75
C GLY A 51 -15.85 -9.57 5.91
N ALA A 52 -14.96 -9.82 4.95
CA ALA A 52 -14.89 -11.05 4.17
C ALA A 52 -14.14 -12.20 4.87
N GLY A 53 -13.59 -11.97 6.06
CA GLY A 53 -12.78 -12.96 6.79
C GLY A 53 -11.37 -13.16 6.23
N ILE A 54 -10.87 -12.19 5.46
CA ILE A 54 -9.49 -12.14 4.94
C ILE A 54 -8.63 -11.31 5.89
N ASP A 55 -7.39 -11.74 6.11
CA ASP A 55 -6.43 -11.03 6.96
C ASP A 55 -6.10 -9.64 6.38
N SER A 56 -6.20 -8.60 7.22
CA SER A 56 -6.01 -7.20 6.84
C SER A 56 -4.89 -6.49 7.61
N ASP A 57 -4.17 -7.19 8.49
CA ASP A 57 -3.12 -6.61 9.34
C ASP A 57 -2.02 -5.90 8.51
N ASP A 58 -1.63 -6.50 7.38
CA ASP A 58 -0.63 -5.89 6.50
C ASP A 58 -1.18 -4.64 5.76
N VAL A 59 -2.49 -4.54 5.54
CA VAL A 59 -3.16 -3.38 4.92
C VAL A 59 -3.13 -2.20 5.89
N ASP A 60 -3.56 -2.42 7.13
CA ASP A 60 -3.53 -1.41 8.20
C ASP A 60 -2.11 -0.92 8.48
N ALA A 61 -1.15 -1.86 8.54
CA ALA A 61 0.24 -1.54 8.72
C ALA A 61 0.79 -0.70 7.56
N ALA A 62 0.38 -0.98 6.31
CA ALA A 62 0.77 -0.18 5.16
C ALA A 62 0.23 1.25 5.24
N ALA A 63 -1.05 1.42 5.57
CA ALA A 63 -1.69 2.72 5.73
C ALA A 63 -0.95 3.56 6.79
N THR A 64 -0.69 2.96 7.97
CA THR A 64 0.03 3.61 9.06
C THR A 64 1.44 4.06 8.63
N LEU A 65 2.20 3.18 7.98
CA LEU A 65 3.56 3.50 7.53
C LEU A 65 3.60 4.61 6.47
N LEU A 66 2.59 4.67 5.58
CA LEU A 66 2.47 5.74 4.60
C LEU A 66 2.12 7.08 5.26
N ALA A 67 1.22 7.07 6.24
CA ALA A 67 0.86 8.26 7.01
C ALA A 67 2.06 8.81 7.78
N GLU A 68 2.86 7.93 8.41
CA GLU A 68 4.12 8.31 9.08
C GLU A 68 5.13 8.86 8.06
N ALA A 69 5.35 8.15 6.94
CA ALA A 69 6.30 8.56 5.90
C ALA A 69 5.99 9.95 5.35
N ARG A 70 4.70 10.29 5.19
CA ARG A 70 4.23 11.62 4.73
C ARG A 70 4.71 12.75 5.65
N THR A 71 4.85 12.47 6.94
CA THR A 71 5.24 13.46 7.96
C THR A 71 6.72 13.42 8.33
N SER A 72 7.46 12.43 7.82
CA SER A 72 8.90 12.27 7.99
C SER A 72 9.66 12.82 6.79
N ASP A 73 10.97 12.99 6.95
CA ASP A 73 11.88 13.45 5.90
C ASP A 73 13.13 12.57 5.80
N GLY A 74 13.84 12.66 4.66
CA GLY A 74 15.15 12.05 4.46
C GLY A 74 15.16 10.53 4.62
N ASP A 75 16.15 10.01 5.36
CA ASP A 75 16.36 8.56 5.52
C ASP A 75 15.19 7.88 6.23
N GLU A 76 14.53 8.57 7.16
CA GLU A 76 13.38 8.02 7.90
C GLU A 76 12.19 7.81 6.97
N GLN A 77 11.83 8.83 6.17
CA GLN A 77 10.80 8.71 5.15
C GLN A 77 11.09 7.54 4.22
N GLN A 78 12.35 7.37 3.81
CA GLN A 78 12.71 6.28 2.90
C GLN A 78 12.56 4.90 3.54
N VAL A 79 12.93 4.75 4.81
CA VAL A 79 12.75 3.49 5.56
C VAL A 79 11.26 3.16 5.69
N LEU A 80 10.43 4.14 6.01
CA LEU A 80 8.98 3.96 6.14
C LEU A 80 8.34 3.58 4.80
N LEU A 81 8.70 4.28 3.70
CA LEU A 81 8.27 3.93 2.35
C LEU A 81 8.65 2.50 1.97
N ASN A 82 9.89 2.09 2.23
CA ASN A 82 10.35 0.74 1.93
C ASN A 82 9.59 -0.31 2.76
N LYS A 83 9.23 -0.01 4.01
CA LYS A 83 8.41 -0.90 4.84
C LYS A 83 6.97 -0.98 4.30
N ALA A 84 6.36 0.17 3.97
CA ALA A 84 5.02 0.22 3.39
C ALA A 84 4.94 -0.58 2.09
N GLY A 85 5.91 -0.37 1.19
CA GLY A 85 5.97 -1.11 -0.09
C GLY A 85 6.08 -2.63 0.10
N ARG A 86 6.75 -3.11 1.15
CA ARG A 86 6.81 -4.54 1.49
C ARG A 86 5.48 -5.08 2.00
N ARG A 87 4.78 -4.31 2.83
CA ARG A 87 3.43 -4.66 3.30
C ARG A 87 2.45 -4.74 2.13
N LEU A 88 2.44 -3.73 1.27
CA LEU A 88 1.60 -3.69 0.07
C LEU A 88 1.90 -4.83 -0.91
N LEU A 89 3.17 -5.25 -1.01
CA LEU A 89 3.54 -6.41 -1.83
C LEU A 89 2.90 -7.69 -1.30
N ASN A 90 2.90 -7.91 0.02
CA ASN A 90 2.24 -9.06 0.64
C ASN A 90 0.72 -8.99 0.44
N VAL A 91 0.14 -7.81 0.68
CA VAL A 91 -1.31 -7.53 0.54
C VAL A 91 -1.82 -7.77 -0.88
N SER A 92 -0.99 -7.58 -1.90
CA SER A 92 -1.43 -7.72 -3.29
C SER A 92 -2.03 -9.09 -3.61
N GLY A 93 -1.62 -10.16 -2.92
CA GLY A 93 -2.26 -11.47 -3.05
C GLY A 93 -3.65 -11.54 -2.40
N PHE A 94 -3.82 -10.93 -1.23
CA PHE A 94 -5.11 -10.87 -0.54
C PHE A 94 -6.13 -10.02 -1.29
N LEU A 95 -5.69 -8.94 -1.93
CA LEU A 95 -6.55 -8.11 -2.79
C LEU A 95 -7.02 -8.89 -4.02
N ASP A 96 -6.15 -9.71 -4.62
CA ASP A 96 -6.52 -10.58 -5.74
C ASP A 96 -7.54 -11.64 -5.29
N ASP A 97 -7.36 -12.22 -4.10
CA ASP A 97 -8.32 -13.17 -3.52
C ASP A 97 -9.68 -12.51 -3.24
N TYR A 98 -9.70 -11.27 -2.75
CA TYR A 98 -10.93 -10.51 -2.52
C TYR A 98 -11.68 -10.22 -3.83
N GLU A 99 -10.96 -9.81 -4.89
CA GLU A 99 -11.55 -9.57 -6.21
C GLU A 99 -12.24 -10.83 -6.77
N LEU A 100 -11.69 -12.03 -6.50
CA LEU A 100 -12.31 -13.29 -6.92
C LEU A 100 -13.60 -13.64 -6.15
N MET A 101 -13.90 -12.98 -5.04
CA MET A 101 -15.12 -13.20 -4.24
C MET A 101 -16.28 -12.27 -4.61
N LEU A 102 -16.03 -11.21 -5.38
CA LEU A 102 -17.03 -10.25 -5.89
C LEU A 102 -17.88 -10.87 -7.01
#